data_AF-A0A1V5NDS7-F1
#
_entry.id   AF-A0A1V5NDS7-F1
#
_cell.length_a   1.000
_cell.length_b   1.000
_cell.length_c   1.000
_cell.angle_alpha   90.00
_cell.angle_beta   90.00
_cell.angle_gamma   90.00
#
_symmetry.space_group_name_H-M   'P 1'
#
loop_
_entity.id
_entity.type
_entity.pdbx_description
1 polymer ?
#
loop_
_entity_poly.entity_id
_entity_poly.type
_entity_poly.pdbx_seq_one_letter_code
_entity_poly.pdbx_strand_id
1 'polypeptide(L)'
;MQLSRVNIFLRPFIYLILLVSSFPIYAQKYSNHQMDIFNELTQDVKSLGEENWRFTAIAASKPDIVPLFWGNHKAYTGDTKWPQNSYPPVAIASEYQKGRFVALGHDGLLIDPSANNEFTVNILNWLGNNFKHKKVIIYTHITNWFSKNNLTLKAKDFFAARNIEIGELGSVVSEDVLKDCDIFIIVRPTRIIEPNEIQSIVSYVEHGGSLLMTGMGYFWEEGNNLYDIKAFPLNKLGEHLGFEYSKTSIDKTPLNNQDSPHRYSIIDFQPLSARMPIEVIKFCIVEHDNDSIMNSISLNKDMYHYVVEGEHVIISMPYRFFIKCNKPVDFIKQLDAVYERYANLTDGIKPFDGDKIVILNIDNMSYHMSSGNPILSRDDRIEYIIGELEKSNYKNPSWGLMHELGHGFIIGMKHYFVFGDGDNESWAEFFAFYACQELELQGKEPVWKENAKSYHESGERDFERIKNEKWLMIGFLNHVVDEYGWDTYKKMFAKYAERIRTNDCPEFHETRKKANLFVEELSLAAGANFYPYFARWGFPVNRPTYEKLKHLPRAKLFYPKSSPE
;
A
#
# COMPACT_ATOMS: atom_id res chain seq x y z
N MET A 1 -55.84 19.69 58.14
CA MET A 1 -55.06 20.65 57.33
C MET A 1 -53.78 20.96 58.10
N GLN A 2 -52.64 20.95 57.41
CA GLN A 2 -51.25 21.14 57.89
C GLN A 2 -50.53 19.99 58.63
N LEU A 3 -49.68 19.32 57.82
CA LEU A 3 -48.26 18.96 58.05
C LEU A 3 -47.82 18.52 59.47
N SER A 4 -47.35 17.26 59.59
CA SER A 4 -45.94 16.98 59.92
C SER A 4 -45.61 15.46 60.04
N ARG A 5 -44.32 15.15 59.79
CA ARG A 5 -43.53 13.95 60.16
C ARG A 5 -43.60 12.73 59.21
N VAL A 6 -42.58 12.51 58.37
CA VAL A 6 -41.23 11.92 58.63
C VAL A 6 -41.33 10.42 58.93
N ASN A 7 -40.94 9.52 58.00
CA ASN A 7 -39.61 8.88 57.96
C ASN A 7 -39.54 7.67 56.99
N ILE A 8 -38.36 7.51 56.38
CA ILE A 8 -37.69 6.26 55.94
C ILE A 8 -38.31 5.51 54.75
N PHE A 9 -37.52 5.30 53.68
CA PHE A 9 -37.18 3.94 53.21
C PHE A 9 -36.01 3.96 52.20
N LEU A 10 -35.14 2.96 52.36
CA LEU A 10 -33.94 2.69 51.60
C LEU A 10 -34.24 2.46 50.11
N ARG A 11 -33.33 2.92 49.24
CA ARG A 11 -33.28 2.55 47.82
C ARG A 11 -32.81 1.09 47.67
N PRO A 12 -33.45 0.26 46.84
CA PRO A 12 -32.86 -0.98 46.40
C PRO A 12 -31.99 -0.76 45.15
N PHE A 13 -30.79 -1.33 45.20
CA PHE A 13 -29.95 -1.62 44.05
C PHE A 13 -30.72 -2.48 43.05
N ILE A 14 -30.72 -2.09 41.77
CA ILE A 14 -31.05 -3.00 40.66
C ILE A 14 -29.80 -3.07 39.79
N TYR A 15 -29.15 -4.23 39.84
CA TYR A 15 -28.17 -4.69 38.86
C TYR A 15 -28.87 -4.82 37.51
N LEU A 16 -28.53 -3.97 36.54
CA LEU A 16 -28.85 -4.22 35.14
C LEU A 16 -27.68 -4.97 34.51
N ILE A 17 -27.89 -6.27 34.29
CA ILE A 17 -27.03 -7.12 33.47
C ILE A 17 -27.04 -6.52 32.06
N LEU A 18 -25.93 -5.90 31.64
CA LEU A 18 -25.69 -5.54 30.26
C LEU A 18 -25.45 -6.84 29.48
N LEU A 19 -26.52 -7.35 28.88
CA LEU A 19 -26.43 -8.23 27.72
C LEU A 19 -25.56 -7.51 26.68
N VAL A 20 -24.38 -8.06 26.42
CA VAL A 20 -23.57 -7.72 25.25
C VAL A 20 -24.36 -8.19 24.03
N SER A 21 -25.27 -7.36 23.54
CA SER A 21 -25.84 -7.54 22.22
C SER A 21 -24.76 -7.14 21.22
N SER A 22 -24.26 -8.12 20.47
CA SER A 22 -23.60 -7.90 19.19
C SER A 22 -24.53 -7.04 18.32
N PHE A 23 -24.31 -5.73 18.31
CA PHE A 23 -25.06 -4.84 17.44
C PHE A 23 -24.64 -5.13 15.99
N PRO A 24 -25.58 -5.42 15.08
CA PRO A 24 -25.26 -5.42 13.67
C PRO A 24 -24.87 -3.98 13.30
N ILE A 25 -23.68 -3.82 12.71
CA ILE A 25 -23.28 -2.60 12.00
C ILE A 25 -24.48 -2.20 11.13
N TYR A 26 -25.09 -1.05 11.41
CA TYR A 26 -26.31 -0.62 10.72
C TYR A 26 -25.99 -0.49 9.22
N ALA A 27 -26.52 -1.42 8.41
CA ALA A 27 -26.40 -1.37 6.97
C ALA A 27 -27.02 -0.06 6.44
N GLN A 28 -26.32 0.57 5.48
CA GLN A 28 -26.80 1.66 4.66
C GLN A 28 -28.10 1.18 4.04
N LYS A 29 -29.15 1.97 4.22
CA LYS A 29 -30.43 1.68 3.58
C LYS A 29 -30.31 2.12 2.13
N TYR A 30 -30.03 1.16 1.25
CA TYR A 30 -30.18 1.37 -0.19
C TYR A 30 -31.65 1.68 -0.50
N SER A 31 -31.86 2.61 -1.42
CA SER A 31 -33.21 2.88 -1.93
C SER A 31 -33.73 1.69 -2.73
N ASN A 32 -35.04 1.59 -2.90
CA ASN A 32 -35.64 0.56 -3.78
C ASN A 32 -35.04 0.63 -5.19
N HIS A 33 -34.80 1.84 -5.71
CA HIS A 33 -34.16 2.05 -7.01
C HIS A 33 -32.76 1.43 -7.12
N GLN A 34 -31.94 1.60 -6.08
CA GLN A 34 -30.61 0.98 -6.04
C GLN A 34 -30.67 -0.54 -5.93
N MET A 35 -31.66 -1.06 -5.20
CA MET A 35 -31.92 -2.50 -5.14
C MET A 35 -32.36 -3.03 -6.50
N ASP A 36 -33.15 -2.28 -7.26
CA ASP A 36 -33.57 -2.67 -8.61
C ASP A 36 -32.37 -2.75 -9.56
N ILE A 37 -31.49 -1.74 -9.55
CA ILE A 37 -30.21 -1.76 -10.31
C ILE A 37 -29.36 -2.98 -9.93
N PHE A 38 -29.17 -3.21 -8.63
CA PHE A 38 -28.39 -4.35 -8.14
C PHE A 38 -28.99 -5.67 -8.63
N ASN A 39 -30.28 -5.90 -8.39
CA ASN A 39 -30.97 -7.14 -8.72
C ASN A 39 -30.95 -7.41 -10.22
N GLU A 40 -31.18 -6.40 -11.07
CA GLU A 40 -31.14 -6.54 -12.53
C GLU A 40 -29.74 -6.92 -13.02
N LEU A 41 -28.70 -6.29 -12.48
CA LEU A 41 -27.32 -6.54 -12.88
C LEU A 41 -26.78 -7.87 -12.35
N THR A 42 -27.14 -8.28 -11.13
CA THR A 42 -26.58 -9.49 -10.50
C THR A 42 -27.48 -10.72 -10.60
N GLN A 43 -28.60 -10.64 -11.33
CA GLN A 43 -29.54 -11.75 -11.48
C GLN A 43 -28.84 -13.03 -11.96
N ASP A 44 -29.06 -14.13 -11.25
CA ASP A 44 -28.52 -15.47 -11.54
C ASP A 44 -26.99 -15.58 -11.57
N VAL A 45 -26.26 -14.54 -11.15
CA VAL A 45 -24.79 -14.57 -11.05
C VAL A 45 -24.39 -15.24 -9.74
N LYS A 46 -23.63 -16.34 -9.82
CA LYS A 46 -23.16 -17.10 -8.64
C LYS A 46 -21.79 -16.67 -8.15
N SER A 47 -20.93 -16.27 -9.07
CA SER A 47 -19.57 -15.83 -8.79
C SER A 47 -19.04 -14.99 -9.95
N LEU A 48 -17.95 -14.29 -9.66
CA LEU A 48 -17.22 -13.47 -10.61
C LEU A 48 -15.72 -13.85 -10.58
N GLY A 49 -15.16 -14.11 -11.76
CA GLY A 49 -13.72 -14.32 -11.93
C GLY A 49 -13.34 -15.75 -12.30
N GLU A 50 -12.07 -15.89 -12.69
CA GLU A 50 -11.47 -17.14 -13.18
C GLU A 50 -10.11 -17.34 -12.53
N GLU A 51 -9.53 -18.53 -12.71
CA GLU A 51 -8.19 -18.83 -12.22
C GLU A 51 -7.18 -17.78 -12.75
N ASN A 52 -6.46 -17.13 -11.84
CA ASN A 52 -5.45 -16.09 -12.08
C ASN A 52 -5.90 -14.64 -12.28
N TRP A 53 -7.20 -14.35 -12.27
CA TRP A 53 -7.65 -12.95 -12.27
C TRP A 53 -7.16 -12.18 -11.05
N ARG A 54 -6.90 -10.88 -11.24
CA ARG A 54 -6.56 -9.95 -10.17
C ARG A 54 -7.47 -8.73 -10.28
N PHE A 55 -8.43 -8.61 -9.39
CA PHE A 55 -9.36 -7.48 -9.42
C PHE A 55 -8.71 -6.23 -8.83
N THR A 56 -9.05 -5.08 -9.38
CA THR A 56 -8.82 -3.76 -8.78
C THR A 56 -10.07 -3.32 -8.03
N ALA A 57 -9.90 -2.74 -6.85
CA ALA A 57 -11.01 -2.17 -6.09
C ALA A 57 -11.47 -0.82 -6.70
N ILE A 58 -12.77 -0.51 -6.60
CA ILE A 58 -13.36 0.75 -7.10
C ILE A 58 -14.14 1.43 -5.96
N ALA A 59 -13.64 2.57 -5.50
CA ALA A 59 -14.29 3.45 -4.53
C ALA A 59 -15.40 4.25 -5.17
N ALA A 60 -16.62 4.08 -4.67
CA ALA A 60 -17.72 5.00 -4.94
C ALA A 60 -17.56 6.23 -4.06
N SER A 61 -17.60 7.43 -4.66
CA SER A 61 -17.58 8.72 -3.93
C SER A 61 -18.95 9.41 -3.91
N LYS A 62 -19.97 8.81 -4.53
CA LYS A 62 -21.36 9.29 -4.49
C LYS A 62 -22.32 8.21 -3.99
N PRO A 63 -23.36 8.58 -3.22
CA PRO A 63 -24.24 7.64 -2.54
C PRO A 63 -25.23 6.89 -3.46
N ASP A 64 -25.40 7.35 -4.70
CA ASP A 64 -26.23 6.75 -5.75
C ASP A 64 -25.52 5.62 -6.51
N ILE A 65 -24.21 5.44 -6.31
CA ILE A 65 -23.45 4.36 -6.93
C ILE A 65 -23.67 3.07 -6.14
N VAL A 66 -24.00 2.01 -6.89
CA VAL A 66 -24.35 0.69 -6.35
C VAL A 66 -23.17 -0.27 -6.55
N PRO A 67 -22.59 -0.85 -5.48
CA PRO A 67 -21.62 -1.93 -5.61
C PRO A 67 -22.32 -3.22 -6.04
N LEU A 68 -21.74 -3.92 -7.01
CA LEU A 68 -22.31 -5.13 -7.60
C LEU A 68 -21.61 -6.40 -7.10
N PHE A 69 -20.28 -6.32 -6.91
CA PHE A 69 -19.43 -7.39 -6.40
C PHE A 69 -18.33 -6.80 -5.52
N TRP A 70 -17.89 -7.54 -4.50
CA TRP A 70 -16.87 -7.09 -3.58
C TRP A 70 -15.98 -8.24 -3.08
N GLY A 71 -14.75 -7.89 -2.69
CA GLY A 71 -13.87 -8.79 -1.94
C GLY A 71 -14.50 -9.23 -0.62
N ASN A 72 -14.01 -10.33 -0.03
CA ASN A 72 -14.50 -10.79 1.27
C ASN A 72 -13.71 -10.14 2.42
N HIS A 73 -13.98 -10.56 3.66
CA HIS A 73 -13.31 -10.01 4.84
C HIS A 73 -11.77 -10.15 4.83
N LYS A 74 -11.23 -11.12 4.08
CA LYS A 74 -9.79 -11.35 3.94
C LYS A 74 -9.15 -10.54 2.81
N ALA A 75 -9.95 -9.82 2.02
CA ALA A 75 -9.45 -8.98 0.96
C ALA A 75 -8.49 -7.92 1.51
N TYR A 76 -7.34 -7.81 0.86
CA TYR A 76 -6.28 -6.87 1.17
C TYR A 76 -5.95 -6.07 -0.08
N THR A 77 -5.93 -4.75 0.04
CA THR A 77 -5.62 -3.84 -1.08
C THR A 77 -4.34 -3.05 -0.85
N GLY A 78 -3.89 -2.93 0.39
CA GLY A 78 -2.84 -1.99 0.75
C GLY A 78 -3.25 -0.51 0.71
N ASP A 79 -4.52 -0.19 0.42
CA ASP A 79 -5.08 1.15 0.44
C ASP A 79 -5.88 1.40 1.74
N THR A 80 -5.71 2.57 2.34
CA THR A 80 -6.49 3.04 3.49
C THR A 80 -7.99 3.17 3.23
N LYS A 81 -8.41 3.32 1.97
CA LYS A 81 -9.83 3.32 1.57
C LYS A 81 -10.46 1.95 1.80
N TRP A 82 -9.66 0.89 1.68
CA TRP A 82 -10.12 -0.49 1.75
C TRP A 82 -9.25 -1.31 2.71
N PRO A 83 -9.36 -1.02 4.02
CA PRO A 83 -8.69 -1.81 5.03
C PRO A 83 -9.20 -3.25 5.01
N GLN A 84 -8.50 -4.16 5.68
CA GLN A 84 -9.03 -5.50 5.84
C GLN A 84 -10.42 -5.47 6.51
N ASN A 85 -11.29 -6.43 6.20
CA ASN A 85 -12.70 -6.46 6.57
C ASN A 85 -13.58 -5.38 5.91
N SER A 86 -13.07 -4.59 4.95
CA SER A 86 -13.86 -3.56 4.25
C SER A 86 -14.62 -4.03 3.01
N TYR A 87 -14.51 -5.30 2.61
CA TYR A 87 -15.21 -5.83 1.43
C TYR A 87 -15.11 -4.90 0.20
N PRO A 88 -13.90 -4.65 -0.34
CA PRO A 88 -13.68 -3.68 -1.41
C PRO A 88 -14.51 -4.01 -2.67
N PRO A 89 -15.34 -3.10 -3.18
CA PRO A 89 -16.08 -3.29 -4.43
C PRO A 89 -15.13 -3.46 -5.62
N VAL A 90 -15.46 -4.37 -6.53
CA VAL A 90 -14.73 -4.60 -7.80
C VAL A 90 -15.56 -4.31 -9.04
N ALA A 91 -16.85 -4.07 -8.83
CA ALA A 91 -17.79 -3.71 -9.87
C ALA A 91 -18.80 -2.75 -9.26
N ILE A 92 -19.06 -1.64 -9.94
CA ILE A 92 -20.03 -0.64 -9.52
C ILE A 92 -20.92 -0.23 -10.70
N ALA A 93 -22.13 0.24 -10.43
CA ALA A 93 -23.02 0.82 -11.42
C ALA A 93 -23.75 2.04 -10.87
N SER A 94 -24.14 2.95 -11.77
CA SER A 94 -25.05 4.05 -11.42
C SER A 94 -25.71 4.64 -12.65
N GLU A 95 -26.80 5.36 -12.43
CA GLU A 95 -27.37 6.26 -13.41
C GLU A 95 -26.79 7.66 -13.19
N TYR A 96 -26.44 8.35 -14.26
CA TYR A 96 -25.83 9.68 -14.19
C TYR A 96 -26.55 10.63 -15.14
N GLN A 97 -27.26 11.60 -14.56
CA GLN A 97 -28.19 12.46 -15.28
C GLN A 97 -29.20 11.62 -16.10
N LYS A 98 -29.11 11.64 -17.45
CA LYS A 98 -29.99 10.86 -18.32
C LYS A 98 -29.38 9.50 -18.73
N GLY A 99 -28.08 9.31 -18.53
CA GLY A 99 -27.35 8.13 -18.93
C GLY A 99 -27.05 7.20 -17.76
N ARG A 100 -26.15 6.26 -17.99
CA ARG A 100 -25.80 5.22 -17.03
C ARG A 100 -24.42 4.66 -17.28
N PHE A 101 -23.80 4.10 -16.25
CA PHE A 101 -22.51 3.45 -16.40
C PHE A 101 -22.33 2.22 -15.51
N VAL A 102 -21.44 1.33 -15.96
CA VAL A 102 -20.87 0.24 -15.18
C VAL A 102 -19.35 0.35 -15.24
N ALA A 103 -18.69 0.26 -14.07
CA ALA A 103 -17.24 0.23 -13.97
C ALA A 103 -16.79 -1.12 -13.38
N LEU A 104 -15.84 -1.77 -14.04
CA LEU A 104 -15.31 -3.10 -13.68
C LEU A 104 -13.82 -3.02 -13.37
N GLY A 105 -13.42 -3.66 -12.27
CA GLY A 105 -12.06 -3.74 -11.75
C GLY A 105 -11.19 -4.79 -12.45
N HIS A 106 -11.73 -5.42 -13.49
CA HIS A 106 -11.04 -6.36 -14.36
C HIS A 106 -11.78 -6.40 -15.69
N ASP A 107 -11.05 -6.63 -16.79
CA ASP A 107 -11.59 -6.61 -18.14
C ASP A 107 -11.89 -8.00 -18.71
N GLY A 108 -11.48 -9.05 -18.01
CA GLY A 108 -11.74 -10.45 -18.39
C GLY A 108 -13.22 -10.76 -18.65
N LEU A 109 -14.17 -10.06 -18.02
CA LEU A 109 -15.61 -10.24 -18.31
C LEU A 109 -16.01 -9.98 -19.77
N LEU A 110 -15.26 -9.10 -20.44
CA LEU A 110 -15.49 -8.75 -21.83
C LEU A 110 -14.60 -9.52 -22.79
N ILE A 111 -13.43 -9.97 -22.36
CA ILE A 111 -12.35 -10.36 -23.29
C ILE A 111 -11.69 -11.70 -22.99
N ASP A 112 -11.93 -12.28 -21.81
CA ASP A 112 -11.41 -13.59 -21.46
C ASP A 112 -12.35 -14.67 -22.02
N PRO A 113 -11.90 -15.56 -22.91
CA PRO A 113 -12.74 -16.63 -23.45
C PRO A 113 -13.29 -17.58 -22.39
N SER A 114 -12.62 -17.69 -21.23
CA SER A 114 -13.07 -18.51 -20.11
C SER A 114 -14.20 -17.86 -19.31
N ALA A 115 -14.30 -16.52 -19.32
CA ALA A 115 -15.38 -15.81 -18.66
C ALA A 115 -16.72 -16.12 -19.32
N ASN A 116 -17.49 -16.98 -18.66
CA ASN A 116 -18.82 -17.38 -19.11
C ASN A 116 -19.83 -17.23 -17.97
N ASN A 117 -20.03 -15.99 -17.53
CA ASN A 117 -21.04 -15.69 -16.52
C ASN A 117 -22.21 -14.88 -17.09
N GLU A 118 -23.36 -14.97 -16.43
CA GLU A 118 -24.55 -14.20 -16.79
C GLU A 118 -24.36 -12.69 -16.58
N PHE A 119 -23.35 -12.30 -15.80
CA PHE A 119 -23.09 -10.90 -15.47
C PHE A 119 -22.81 -10.05 -16.70
N THR A 120 -22.03 -10.55 -17.67
CA THR A 120 -21.78 -9.84 -18.92
C THR A 120 -23.07 -9.57 -19.69
N VAL A 121 -24.00 -10.52 -19.73
CA VAL A 121 -25.29 -10.36 -20.42
C VAL A 121 -26.19 -9.38 -19.68
N ASN A 122 -26.24 -9.44 -18.35
CA ASN A 122 -27.02 -8.51 -17.53
C ASN A 122 -26.53 -7.07 -17.71
N ILE A 123 -25.21 -6.84 -17.68
CA ILE A 123 -24.60 -5.52 -17.95
C ILE A 123 -25.02 -5.01 -19.33
N LEU A 124 -24.87 -5.82 -20.37
CA LEU A 124 -25.18 -5.40 -21.74
C LEU A 124 -26.68 -5.16 -21.96
N ASN A 125 -27.57 -5.92 -21.30
CA ASN A 125 -29.01 -5.65 -21.29
C ASN A 125 -29.33 -4.32 -20.60
N TRP A 126 -28.77 -4.09 -19.41
CA TRP A 126 -29.06 -2.89 -18.61
C TRP A 126 -28.53 -1.60 -19.26
N LEU A 127 -27.30 -1.65 -19.79
CA LEU A 127 -26.71 -0.56 -20.57
C LEU A 127 -27.44 -0.37 -21.92
N GLY A 128 -27.86 -1.46 -22.54
CA GLY A 128 -28.56 -1.49 -23.82
C GLY A 128 -30.07 -1.28 -23.74
N ASN A 129 -30.61 -0.94 -22.57
CA ASN A 129 -32.04 -0.79 -22.40
C ASN A 129 -32.53 0.35 -23.30
N ASN A 130 -33.39 0.02 -24.28
CA ASN A 130 -33.87 0.91 -25.34
C ASN A 130 -32.82 1.37 -26.37
N PHE A 131 -31.95 0.45 -26.86
CA PHE A 131 -31.09 0.69 -28.04
C PHE A 131 -31.82 1.46 -29.15
N LYS A 132 -31.26 2.60 -29.57
CA LYS A 132 -31.80 3.45 -30.63
C LYS A 132 -31.09 3.23 -31.96
N HIS A 133 -29.75 3.20 -31.94
CA HIS A 133 -28.91 3.15 -33.13
C HIS A 133 -28.42 1.74 -33.46
N LYS A 134 -28.52 0.81 -32.50
CA LYS A 134 -27.92 -0.53 -32.50
C LYS A 134 -26.41 -0.48 -32.75
N LYS A 135 -25.72 0.49 -32.14
CA LYS A 135 -24.28 0.68 -32.33
C LYS A 135 -23.54 0.71 -31.01
N VAL A 136 -22.44 -0.02 -30.97
CA VAL A 136 -21.49 -0.08 -29.86
C VAL A 136 -20.13 0.35 -30.38
N ILE A 137 -19.44 1.19 -29.61
CA ILE A 137 -18.07 1.60 -29.92
C ILE A 137 -17.17 1.10 -28.79
N ILE A 138 -16.14 0.34 -29.15
CA ILE A 138 -15.12 -0.12 -28.22
C ILE A 138 -13.87 0.71 -28.40
N TYR A 139 -13.47 1.39 -27.32
CA TYR A 139 -12.31 2.26 -27.24
C TYR A 139 -11.15 1.57 -26.52
N THR A 140 -10.02 1.47 -27.20
CA THR A 140 -8.78 0.92 -26.62
C THR A 140 -7.53 1.45 -27.32
N HIS A 141 -6.41 1.49 -26.61
CA HIS A 141 -5.10 1.90 -27.14
C HIS A 141 -4.19 0.74 -27.48
N ILE A 142 -4.59 -0.46 -27.09
CA ILE A 142 -3.83 -1.68 -27.27
C ILE A 142 -4.44 -2.51 -28.41
N THR A 143 -4.69 -1.87 -29.56
CA THR A 143 -5.34 -2.48 -30.73
C THR A 143 -4.57 -3.69 -31.30
N ASN A 144 -3.28 -3.81 -30.97
CA ASN A 144 -2.47 -4.99 -31.30
C ASN A 144 -2.80 -6.20 -30.41
N TRP A 145 -3.34 -5.97 -29.21
CA TRP A 145 -3.68 -6.99 -28.23
C TRP A 145 -5.18 -7.27 -28.16
N PHE A 146 -6.01 -6.23 -28.27
CA PHE A 146 -7.45 -6.34 -28.23
C PHE A 146 -8.10 -5.87 -29.54
N SER A 147 -9.09 -6.64 -29.99
CA SER A 147 -10.05 -6.29 -31.02
C SER A 147 -11.44 -6.85 -30.66
N LYS A 148 -12.50 -6.48 -31.39
CA LYS A 148 -13.84 -7.06 -31.26
C LYS A 148 -13.85 -8.59 -31.41
N ASN A 149 -12.85 -9.17 -32.07
CA ASN A 149 -12.71 -10.62 -32.18
C ASN A 149 -12.30 -11.29 -30.87
N ASN A 150 -11.73 -10.53 -29.93
CA ASN A 150 -11.36 -11.00 -28.60
C ASN A 150 -12.53 -10.99 -27.61
N LEU A 151 -13.71 -10.47 -27.98
CA LEU A 151 -14.88 -10.47 -27.11
C LEU A 151 -15.25 -11.90 -26.67
N THR A 152 -15.77 -12.05 -25.45
CA THR A 152 -16.31 -13.32 -24.95
C THR A 152 -17.44 -13.82 -25.85
N LEU A 153 -17.69 -15.14 -25.82
CA LEU A 153 -18.77 -15.75 -26.59
C LEU A 153 -20.14 -15.15 -26.21
N LYS A 154 -20.38 -14.95 -24.90
CA LYS A 154 -21.61 -14.31 -24.38
C LYS A 154 -21.83 -12.91 -24.96
N ALA A 155 -20.77 -12.08 -25.01
CA ALA A 155 -20.88 -10.73 -25.59
C ALA A 155 -21.13 -10.79 -27.10
N LYS A 156 -20.41 -11.66 -27.83
CA LYS A 156 -20.62 -11.86 -29.27
C LYS A 156 -22.04 -12.31 -29.59
N ASP A 157 -22.55 -13.31 -28.87
CA ASP A 157 -23.90 -13.84 -29.05
C ASP A 157 -24.96 -12.77 -28.74
N PHE A 158 -24.75 -11.98 -27.69
CA PHE A 158 -25.61 -10.86 -27.34
C PHE A 158 -25.74 -9.85 -28.48
N PHE A 159 -24.61 -9.40 -29.04
CA PHE A 159 -24.57 -8.42 -30.11
C PHE A 159 -25.14 -8.98 -31.42
N ALA A 160 -24.78 -10.22 -31.77
CA ALA A 160 -25.27 -10.91 -32.94
C ALA A 160 -26.79 -11.09 -32.92
N ALA A 161 -27.35 -11.53 -31.78
CA ALA A 161 -28.80 -11.76 -31.63
C ALA A 161 -29.64 -10.48 -31.79
N ARG A 162 -29.04 -9.29 -31.61
CA ARG A 162 -29.71 -7.99 -31.68
C ARG A 162 -29.37 -7.18 -32.94
N ASN A 163 -28.52 -7.73 -33.83
CA ASN A 163 -27.97 -7.04 -35.00
C ASN A 163 -27.29 -5.72 -34.62
N ILE A 164 -26.45 -5.76 -33.58
CA ILE A 164 -25.69 -4.60 -33.11
C ILE A 164 -24.40 -4.46 -33.91
N GLU A 165 -24.15 -3.27 -34.45
CA GLU A 165 -22.88 -2.90 -35.08
C GLU A 165 -21.81 -2.63 -34.01
N ILE A 166 -20.64 -3.23 -34.17
CA ILE A 166 -19.49 -3.02 -33.28
C ILE A 166 -18.40 -2.26 -34.03
N GLY A 167 -18.22 -1.00 -33.66
CA GLY A 167 -17.11 -0.15 -34.06
C GLY A 167 -15.93 -0.26 -33.08
N GLU A 168 -14.72 -0.04 -33.58
CA GLU A 168 -13.49 0.00 -32.79
C GLU A 168 -12.83 1.37 -32.97
N LEU A 169 -12.37 1.95 -31.87
CA LEU A 169 -11.78 3.29 -31.84
C LEU A 169 -10.43 3.24 -31.09
N GLY A 170 -9.36 3.58 -31.80
CA GLY A 170 -8.01 3.76 -31.22
C GLY A 170 -7.50 5.20 -31.26
N SER A 171 -8.30 6.12 -31.79
CA SER A 171 -7.99 7.55 -31.94
C SER A 171 -8.80 8.41 -30.96
N VAL A 172 -8.64 9.73 -31.04
CA VAL A 172 -9.28 10.70 -30.14
C VAL A 172 -10.80 10.55 -30.10
N VAL A 173 -11.37 10.57 -28.90
CA VAL A 173 -12.83 10.55 -28.67
C VAL A 173 -13.42 11.96 -28.82
N SER A 174 -14.56 12.08 -29.50
CA SER A 174 -15.30 13.33 -29.65
C SER A 174 -16.81 13.09 -29.64
N GLU A 175 -17.60 14.13 -29.40
CA GLU A 175 -19.07 14.05 -29.43
C GLU A 175 -19.59 13.52 -30.78
N ASP A 176 -18.97 13.94 -31.90
CA ASP A 176 -19.34 13.47 -33.24
C ASP A 176 -19.16 11.96 -33.43
N VAL A 177 -18.16 11.37 -32.78
CA VAL A 177 -17.93 9.91 -32.80
C VAL A 177 -19.00 9.18 -31.99
N LEU A 178 -19.47 9.80 -30.90
CA LEU A 178 -20.41 9.20 -29.94
C LEU A 178 -21.89 9.46 -30.26
N LYS A 179 -22.22 10.38 -31.17
CA LYS A 179 -23.61 10.83 -31.43
C LYS A 179 -24.62 9.73 -31.79
N ASP A 180 -24.16 8.66 -32.43
CA ASP A 180 -24.97 7.50 -32.85
C ASP A 180 -24.58 6.23 -32.06
N CYS A 181 -23.90 6.38 -30.92
CA CYS A 181 -23.42 5.27 -30.11
C CYS A 181 -24.40 4.98 -28.97
N ASP A 182 -24.94 3.77 -28.87
CA ASP A 182 -25.81 3.40 -27.75
C ASP A 182 -25.01 2.95 -26.53
N ILE A 183 -23.91 2.20 -26.73
CA ILE A 183 -23.00 1.81 -25.65
C ILE A 183 -21.56 2.13 -26.05
N PHE A 184 -20.91 2.97 -25.26
CA PHE A 184 -19.48 3.22 -25.36
C PHE A 184 -18.73 2.33 -24.35
N ILE A 185 -17.76 1.55 -24.81
CA ILE A 185 -17.01 0.61 -23.99
C ILE A 185 -15.54 1.02 -23.98
N ILE A 186 -14.97 1.32 -22.81
CA ILE A 186 -13.54 1.59 -22.64
C ILE A 186 -12.88 0.33 -22.09
N VAL A 187 -11.92 -0.22 -22.84
CA VAL A 187 -11.20 -1.45 -22.47
C VAL A 187 -9.73 -1.15 -22.23
N ARG A 188 -9.29 -1.36 -21.00
CA ARG A 188 -7.90 -1.29 -20.53
C ARG A 188 -7.15 -0.07 -21.11
N PRO A 189 -7.51 1.15 -20.72
CA PRO A 189 -6.85 2.34 -21.24
C PRO A 189 -5.41 2.43 -20.71
N THR A 190 -4.43 2.57 -21.61
CA THR A 190 -2.99 2.57 -21.28
C THR A 190 -2.27 3.89 -21.58
N ARG A 191 -2.97 4.91 -22.09
CA ARG A 191 -2.44 6.26 -22.29
C ARG A 191 -3.35 7.28 -21.62
N ILE A 192 -2.84 8.49 -21.44
CA ILE A 192 -3.64 9.64 -21.02
C ILE A 192 -4.78 9.88 -22.01
N ILE A 193 -5.98 10.11 -21.47
CA ILE A 193 -7.13 10.65 -22.21
C ILE A 193 -7.13 12.15 -21.96
N GLU A 194 -7.11 12.94 -23.02
CA GLU A 194 -7.00 14.39 -22.92
C GLU A 194 -8.28 15.02 -22.33
N PRO A 195 -8.21 16.20 -21.71
CA PRO A 195 -9.38 16.83 -21.06
C PRO A 195 -10.60 17.00 -21.96
N ASN A 196 -10.40 17.25 -23.26
CA ASN A 196 -11.48 17.36 -24.25
C ASN A 196 -12.17 16.02 -24.55
N GLU A 197 -11.41 14.92 -24.54
CA GLU A 197 -11.95 13.57 -24.67
C GLU A 197 -12.76 13.20 -23.42
N ILE A 198 -12.24 13.49 -22.22
CA ILE A 198 -12.97 13.33 -20.95
C ILE A 198 -14.29 14.09 -21.01
N GLN A 199 -14.27 15.37 -21.41
CA GLN A 199 -15.48 16.17 -21.54
C GLN A 199 -16.49 15.55 -22.53
N SER A 200 -16.01 15.06 -23.68
CA SER A 200 -16.88 14.42 -24.67
C SER A 200 -17.54 13.15 -24.13
N ILE A 201 -16.80 12.32 -23.39
CA ILE A 201 -17.33 11.09 -22.78
C ILE A 201 -18.32 11.41 -21.66
N VAL A 202 -18.01 12.38 -20.80
CA VAL A 202 -18.92 12.81 -19.73
C VAL A 202 -20.21 13.39 -20.32
N SER A 203 -20.10 14.31 -21.28
CA SER A 203 -21.23 14.89 -22.02
C SER A 203 -22.10 13.80 -22.67
N TYR A 204 -21.49 12.78 -23.27
CA TYR A 204 -22.22 11.64 -23.83
C TYR A 204 -23.09 10.93 -22.78
N VAL A 205 -22.55 10.63 -21.60
CA VAL A 205 -23.33 10.01 -20.51
C VAL A 205 -24.40 10.97 -19.98
N GLU A 206 -24.08 12.24 -19.77
CA GLU A 206 -25.05 13.25 -19.31
C GLU A 206 -26.30 13.33 -20.18
N HIS A 207 -26.11 13.18 -21.50
CA HIS A 207 -27.18 13.27 -22.50
C HIS A 207 -27.90 11.94 -22.80
N GLY A 208 -27.61 10.87 -22.05
CA GLY A 208 -28.33 9.60 -22.14
C GLY A 208 -27.53 8.42 -22.70
N GLY A 209 -26.23 8.60 -22.92
CA GLY A 209 -25.33 7.53 -23.33
C GLY A 209 -25.10 6.49 -22.22
N SER A 210 -24.79 5.26 -22.64
CA SER A 210 -24.44 4.16 -21.74
C SER A 210 -22.94 3.86 -21.82
N LEU A 211 -22.28 3.81 -20.67
CA LEU A 211 -20.83 3.66 -20.58
C LEU A 211 -20.44 2.37 -19.83
N LEU A 212 -19.61 1.54 -20.45
CA LEU A 212 -18.93 0.42 -19.80
C LEU A 212 -17.45 0.69 -19.70
N MET A 213 -16.88 0.62 -18.49
CA MET A 213 -15.46 0.84 -18.26
C MET A 213 -14.83 -0.40 -17.66
N THR A 214 -13.72 -0.84 -18.24
CA THR A 214 -12.93 -1.94 -17.69
C THR A 214 -11.47 -1.56 -17.61
N GLY A 215 -10.85 -1.80 -16.46
CA GLY A 215 -9.46 -1.42 -16.24
C GLY A 215 -8.92 -1.91 -14.91
N MET A 216 -7.59 -1.85 -14.79
CA MET A 216 -6.85 -2.34 -13.63
C MET A 216 -5.81 -1.30 -13.25
N GLY A 217 -5.92 -0.74 -12.04
CA GLY A 217 -5.03 0.33 -11.59
C GLY A 217 -3.60 -0.17 -11.37
N TYR A 218 -3.43 -1.39 -10.86
CA TYR A 218 -2.09 -1.99 -10.71
C TYR A 218 -1.39 -2.16 -12.07
N PHE A 219 -2.14 -2.47 -13.13
CA PHE A 219 -1.58 -2.60 -14.48
C PHE A 219 -1.17 -1.24 -15.04
N TRP A 220 -1.92 -0.18 -14.71
CA TRP A 220 -1.54 1.18 -15.07
C TRP A 220 -0.21 1.57 -14.42
N GLU A 221 -0.06 1.34 -13.11
CA GLU A 221 1.16 1.62 -12.34
C GLU A 221 2.38 0.85 -12.88
N GLU A 222 2.22 -0.46 -13.13
CA GLU A 222 3.30 -1.30 -13.69
C GLU A 222 3.73 -0.85 -15.10
N GLY A 223 2.81 -0.26 -15.87
CA GLY A 223 3.03 0.16 -17.25
C GLY A 223 3.43 1.63 -17.43
N ASN A 224 3.25 2.49 -16.42
CA ASN A 224 3.42 3.95 -16.55
C ASN A 224 4.31 4.53 -15.46
N ASN A 225 5.61 4.60 -15.71
CA ASN A 225 6.58 5.15 -14.76
C ASN A 225 6.57 6.68 -14.64
N LEU A 226 5.78 7.39 -15.44
CA LEU A 226 5.73 8.87 -15.48
C LEU A 226 4.50 9.46 -14.78
N TYR A 227 3.48 8.64 -14.52
CA TYR A 227 2.17 9.11 -14.10
C TYR A 227 1.61 8.19 -13.03
N ASP A 228 1.08 8.78 -11.95
CA ASP A 228 0.44 8.04 -10.87
C ASP A 228 -0.98 7.58 -11.25
N ILE A 229 -1.62 6.87 -10.32
CA ILE A 229 -2.98 6.39 -10.43
C ILE A 229 -4.03 7.50 -10.63
N LYS A 230 -3.75 8.76 -10.29
CA LYS A 230 -4.72 9.86 -10.51
C LYS A 230 -4.79 10.22 -11.99
N ALA A 231 -3.71 10.02 -12.73
CA ALA A 231 -3.67 10.18 -14.17
C ALA A 231 -4.30 9.00 -14.92
N PHE A 232 -4.61 7.89 -14.23
CA PHE A 232 -5.30 6.75 -14.82
C PHE A 232 -6.61 7.22 -15.47
N PRO A 233 -6.85 6.93 -16.76
CA PRO A 233 -7.98 7.54 -17.47
C PRO A 233 -9.35 7.26 -16.88
N LEU A 234 -9.55 6.09 -16.26
CA LEU A 234 -10.82 5.79 -15.59
C LEU A 234 -10.99 6.60 -14.30
N ASN A 235 -9.90 6.99 -13.63
CA ASN A 235 -9.95 7.91 -12.50
C ASN A 235 -10.24 9.35 -12.94
N LYS A 236 -9.74 9.77 -14.11
CA LYS A 236 -10.13 11.05 -14.71
C LYS A 236 -11.61 11.12 -15.07
N LEU A 237 -12.20 10.04 -15.56
CA LEU A 237 -13.66 9.95 -15.71
C LEU A 237 -14.36 9.90 -14.34
N GLY A 238 -13.78 9.17 -13.41
CA GLY A 238 -14.23 9.03 -12.03
C GLY A 238 -14.35 10.35 -11.25
N GLU A 239 -13.47 11.32 -11.50
CA GLU A 239 -13.54 12.69 -10.94
C GLU A 239 -14.88 13.37 -11.25
N HIS A 240 -15.49 13.07 -12.41
CA HIS A 240 -16.80 13.60 -12.81
C HIS A 240 -17.96 12.67 -12.41
N LEU A 241 -17.80 11.38 -12.65
CA LEU A 241 -18.85 10.37 -12.49
C LEU A 241 -19.04 9.95 -11.02
N GLY A 242 -18.02 10.10 -10.18
CA GLY A 242 -18.10 9.87 -8.74
C GLY A 242 -17.49 8.55 -8.28
N PHE A 243 -16.39 8.10 -8.88
CA PHE A 243 -15.70 6.89 -8.43
C PHE A 243 -14.18 6.98 -8.61
N GLU A 244 -13.44 6.02 -8.06
CA GLU A 244 -11.99 5.95 -8.18
C GLU A 244 -11.49 4.51 -8.07
N TYR A 245 -10.71 4.05 -9.04
CA TYR A 245 -9.98 2.80 -9.02
C TYR A 245 -8.76 2.90 -8.10
N SER A 246 -8.55 1.84 -7.32
CA SER A 246 -7.33 1.65 -6.51
C SER A 246 -6.09 1.49 -7.40
N LYS A 247 -4.93 1.91 -6.89
CA LYS A 247 -3.62 1.67 -7.53
C LYS A 247 -3.15 0.21 -7.43
N THR A 248 -3.83 -0.59 -6.62
CA THR A 248 -3.43 -1.97 -6.29
C THR A 248 -4.50 -2.99 -6.64
N SER A 249 -4.09 -4.26 -6.73
CA SER A 249 -5.00 -5.40 -6.74
C SER A 249 -5.61 -5.66 -5.37
N ILE A 250 -6.70 -6.42 -5.36
CA ILE A 250 -7.23 -7.09 -4.19
C ILE A 250 -6.59 -8.48 -4.12
N ASP A 251 -5.96 -8.78 -3.00
CA ASP A 251 -5.30 -10.05 -2.71
C ASP A 251 -5.83 -10.67 -1.41
N LYS A 252 -5.60 -11.98 -1.16
CA LYS A 252 -5.96 -12.60 0.14
C LYS A 252 -4.86 -12.47 1.18
N THR A 253 -3.63 -12.26 0.73
CA THR A 253 -2.42 -12.11 1.52
C THR A 253 -1.47 -11.17 0.80
N PRO A 254 -0.54 -10.52 1.51
CA PRO A 254 0.56 -9.80 0.87
C PRO A 254 1.42 -10.74 0.02
N LEU A 255 2.19 -10.19 -0.91
CA LEU A 255 3.23 -10.93 -1.62
C LEU A 255 4.27 -11.44 -0.59
N ASN A 256 4.28 -12.73 -0.30
CA ASN A 256 5.37 -13.37 0.44
C ASN A 256 6.38 -13.95 -0.56
N ASN A 257 7.68 -13.82 -0.26
CA ASN A 257 8.77 -14.37 -1.08
C ASN A 257 8.82 -15.91 -1.14
N GLN A 258 7.93 -16.63 -0.44
CA GLN A 258 8.00 -18.10 -0.29
C GLN A 258 6.77 -18.88 -0.75
N ASP A 259 5.63 -18.23 -1.04
CA ASP A 259 4.42 -18.92 -1.52
C ASP A 259 3.82 -18.22 -2.73
N SER A 260 3.30 -18.99 -3.68
CA SER A 260 2.50 -18.44 -4.79
C SER A 260 1.33 -17.64 -4.19
N PRO A 261 1.04 -16.44 -4.71
CA PRO A 261 0.03 -15.57 -4.12
C PRO A 261 -1.29 -16.32 -3.96
N HIS A 262 -1.91 -16.25 -2.78
CA HIS A 262 -3.32 -16.55 -2.63
C HIS A 262 -4.12 -15.42 -3.30
N ARG A 263 -4.15 -15.45 -4.64
CA ARG A 263 -4.84 -14.44 -5.45
C ARG A 263 -6.32 -14.42 -5.10
N TYR A 264 -6.90 -13.23 -5.07
CA TYR A 264 -8.34 -13.06 -4.96
C TYR A 264 -8.98 -13.14 -6.36
N SER A 265 -8.96 -14.33 -6.96
CA SER A 265 -9.33 -14.50 -8.39
C SER A 265 -10.79 -14.85 -8.63
N ILE A 266 -11.48 -15.41 -7.64
CA ILE A 266 -12.89 -15.80 -7.72
C ILE A 266 -13.62 -15.18 -6.54
N ILE A 267 -14.71 -14.48 -6.83
CA ILE A 267 -15.56 -13.78 -5.88
C ILE A 267 -16.93 -14.44 -5.89
N ASP A 268 -17.31 -15.07 -4.78
CA ASP A 268 -18.67 -15.60 -4.64
C ASP A 268 -19.68 -14.45 -4.56
N PHE A 269 -20.84 -14.64 -5.18
CA PHE A 269 -21.94 -13.69 -5.06
C PHE A 269 -22.34 -13.53 -3.59
N GLN A 270 -22.64 -12.30 -3.22
CA GLN A 270 -23.13 -11.93 -1.90
C GLN A 270 -24.30 -10.96 -2.10
N PRO A 271 -25.40 -11.07 -1.33
CA PRO A 271 -26.48 -10.10 -1.41
C PRO A 271 -25.98 -8.71 -0.95
N LEU A 272 -26.57 -7.63 -1.47
CA LEU A 272 -26.18 -6.25 -1.12
C LEU A 272 -26.23 -5.95 0.39
N SER A 273 -27.01 -6.74 1.15
CA SER A 273 -27.09 -6.67 2.61
C SER A 273 -25.98 -7.42 3.37
N ALA A 274 -25.13 -8.22 2.71
CA ALA A 274 -24.22 -9.17 3.35
C ALA A 274 -23.05 -8.54 4.13
N ARG A 275 -22.73 -7.27 3.85
CA ARG A 275 -21.98 -6.29 4.68
C ARG A 275 -21.55 -5.14 3.79
N MET A 276 -21.61 -3.94 4.34
CA MET A 276 -21.17 -2.72 3.66
C MET A 276 -19.65 -2.62 3.62
N PRO A 277 -19.11 -1.83 2.69
CA PRO A 277 -17.80 -1.27 2.90
C PRO A 277 -17.77 -0.47 4.20
N ILE A 278 -16.80 -0.75 5.05
CA ILE A 278 -16.65 -0.04 6.33
C ILE A 278 -16.34 1.42 6.01
N GLU A 279 -17.14 2.35 6.53
CA GLU A 279 -16.83 3.77 6.41
C GLU A 279 -15.53 4.07 7.17
N VAL A 280 -14.62 4.77 6.48
CA VAL A 280 -13.31 5.12 6.99
C VAL A 280 -13.36 6.53 7.56
N ILE A 281 -13.18 6.67 8.87
CA ILE A 281 -13.02 7.97 9.53
C ILE A 281 -11.55 8.32 9.58
N LYS A 282 -11.20 9.42 8.92
CA LYS A 282 -9.83 9.92 8.81
C LYS A 282 -9.61 11.11 9.73
N PHE A 283 -8.60 11.02 10.57
CA PHE A 283 -8.09 12.11 11.41
C PHE A 283 -6.73 12.57 10.90
N CYS A 284 -6.44 13.86 11.00
CA CYS A 284 -5.11 14.43 10.74
C CYS A 284 -4.53 15.00 12.03
N ILE A 285 -3.26 14.69 12.34
CA ILE A 285 -2.57 15.17 13.55
C ILE A 285 -2.36 16.69 13.61
N VAL A 286 -2.56 17.39 12.50
CA VAL A 286 -2.50 18.86 12.41
C VAL A 286 -3.80 19.49 12.90
N GLU A 287 -4.92 18.83 12.65
CA GLU A 287 -6.27 19.34 12.93
C GLU A 287 -6.89 18.74 14.20
N HIS A 288 -6.38 17.59 14.65
CA HIS A 288 -6.93 16.83 15.75
C HIS A 288 -5.86 16.55 16.83
N ASP A 289 -6.30 16.55 18.08
CA ASP A 289 -5.51 16.14 19.25
C ASP A 289 -5.91 14.74 19.73
N ASN A 290 -5.19 14.20 20.72
CA ASN A 290 -5.50 12.87 21.25
C ASN A 290 -6.93 12.78 21.80
N ASP A 291 -7.39 13.81 22.51
CA ASP A 291 -8.69 13.78 23.20
C ASP A 291 -9.84 13.78 22.19
N SER A 292 -9.79 14.62 21.16
CA SER A 292 -10.80 14.68 20.09
C SER A 292 -10.89 13.36 19.32
N ILE A 293 -9.75 12.76 18.94
CA ILE A 293 -9.71 11.45 18.29
C ILE A 293 -10.32 10.38 19.21
N MET A 294 -9.85 10.29 20.44
CA MET A 294 -10.28 9.25 21.38
C MET A 294 -11.76 9.38 21.78
N ASN A 295 -12.26 10.61 21.91
CA ASN A 295 -13.69 10.87 22.15
C ASN A 295 -14.54 10.40 20.96
N SER A 296 -14.14 10.72 19.72
CA SER A 296 -14.84 10.27 18.52
C SER A 296 -14.89 8.74 18.40
N ILE A 297 -13.74 8.08 18.60
CA ILE A 297 -13.62 6.62 18.55
C ILE A 297 -14.46 5.95 19.65
N SER A 298 -14.49 6.55 20.85
CA SER A 298 -15.25 6.02 21.98
C SER A 298 -16.76 6.11 21.82
N LEU A 299 -17.26 7.07 21.04
CA LEU A 299 -18.69 7.20 20.73
C LEU A 299 -19.17 6.19 19.69
N ASN A 300 -18.32 5.85 18.71
CA ASN A 300 -18.68 5.03 17.55
C ASN A 300 -17.85 3.74 17.49
N LYS A 301 -17.78 3.03 18.62
CA LYS A 301 -16.98 1.81 18.77
C LYS A 301 -17.38 0.75 17.73
N ASP A 302 -16.40 0.20 17.01
CA ASP A 302 -16.59 -0.87 16.02
C ASP A 302 -17.54 -0.53 14.84
N MET A 303 -17.92 0.74 14.71
CA MET A 303 -18.80 1.21 13.62
C MET A 303 -18.00 1.60 12.38
N TYR A 304 -16.77 2.05 12.57
CA TYR A 304 -15.91 2.62 11.54
C TYR A 304 -14.52 2.01 11.58
N HIS A 305 -13.84 2.09 10.43
CA HIS A 305 -12.40 1.94 10.39
C HIS A 305 -11.76 3.30 10.62
N TYR A 306 -10.72 3.35 11.44
CA TYR A 306 -10.10 4.61 11.83
C TYR A 306 -8.73 4.72 11.19
N VAL A 307 -8.47 5.90 10.62
CA VAL A 307 -7.18 6.25 10.03
C VAL A 307 -6.70 7.52 10.71
N VAL A 308 -5.46 7.52 11.16
CA VAL A 308 -4.81 8.72 11.69
C VAL A 308 -3.58 9.01 10.83
N GLU A 309 -3.58 10.19 10.23
CA GLU A 309 -2.60 10.65 9.27
C GLU A 309 -1.60 11.63 9.91
N GLY A 310 -0.33 11.30 9.77
CA GLY A 310 0.83 12.15 10.04
C GLY A 310 1.33 12.92 8.83
N GLU A 311 2.53 13.49 8.94
CA GLU A 311 3.22 14.17 7.85
C GLU A 311 3.78 13.16 6.83
N HIS A 312 4.38 12.07 7.31
CA HIS A 312 5.06 11.06 6.50
C HIS A 312 4.45 9.66 6.65
N VAL A 313 3.80 9.36 7.76
CA VAL A 313 3.17 8.06 8.00
C VAL A 313 1.65 8.16 8.17
N ILE A 314 0.94 7.11 7.78
CA ILE A 314 -0.49 6.97 8.02
C ILE A 314 -0.72 5.67 8.78
N ILE A 315 -1.42 5.72 9.92
CA ILE A 315 -1.82 4.51 10.63
C ILE A 315 -3.28 4.19 10.33
N SER A 316 -3.49 3.02 9.74
CA SER A 316 -4.80 2.47 9.40
C SER A 316 -4.91 1.11 10.08
N MET A 317 -5.43 1.13 11.31
CA MET A 317 -5.51 -0.02 12.22
C MET A 317 -6.98 -0.26 12.62
N PRO A 318 -7.37 -1.48 13.00
CA PRO A 318 -8.72 -1.74 13.47
C PRO A 318 -9.03 -0.95 14.73
N TYR A 319 -10.31 -0.68 14.98
CA TYR A 319 -10.83 -0.02 16.17
C TYR A 319 -10.19 -0.53 17.49
N ARG A 320 -9.95 -1.84 17.60
CA ARG A 320 -9.33 -2.48 18.78
C ARG A 320 -7.92 -1.98 19.11
N PHE A 321 -7.17 -1.48 18.11
CA PHE A 321 -5.90 -0.81 18.33
C PHE A 321 -6.13 0.55 18.98
N PHE A 322 -7.00 1.37 18.39
CA PHE A 322 -7.20 2.74 18.82
C PHE A 322 -7.80 2.87 20.22
N ILE A 323 -8.67 1.95 20.65
CA ILE A 323 -9.17 1.97 22.05
C ILE A 323 -8.09 1.68 23.10
N LYS A 324 -6.95 1.11 22.70
CA LYS A 324 -5.80 0.85 23.57
C LYS A 324 -4.72 1.92 23.41
N CYS A 325 -4.65 2.55 22.24
CA CYS A 325 -3.72 3.64 21.96
C CYS A 325 -4.26 4.94 22.56
N ASN A 326 -3.87 5.26 23.79
CA ASN A 326 -4.34 6.46 24.50
C ASN A 326 -3.82 7.78 23.91
N LYS A 327 -2.73 7.72 23.13
CA LYS A 327 -2.08 8.91 22.55
C LYS A 327 -1.71 8.69 21.08
N PRO A 328 -2.69 8.53 20.17
CA PRO A 328 -2.41 8.25 18.75
C PRO A 328 -1.66 9.38 18.05
N VAL A 329 -1.88 10.64 18.43
CA VAL A 329 -1.18 11.81 17.86
C VAL A 329 0.28 11.80 18.25
N ASP A 330 0.60 11.58 19.54
CA ASP A 330 2.00 11.52 20.01
C ASP A 330 2.74 10.39 19.30
N PHE A 331 2.14 9.20 19.27
CA PHE A 331 2.73 8.04 18.62
C PHE A 331 3.08 8.30 17.14
N ILE A 332 2.17 8.90 16.37
CA ILE A 332 2.40 9.19 14.95
C ILE A 332 3.46 10.28 14.77
N LYS A 333 3.44 11.33 15.59
CA LYS A 333 4.50 12.36 15.58
C LYS A 333 5.88 11.77 15.81
N GLN A 334 5.99 10.73 16.65
CA GLN A 334 7.27 10.06 16.86
C GLN A 334 7.73 9.27 15.64
N LEU A 335 6.81 8.58 14.95
CA LEU A 335 7.14 7.89 13.69
C LEU A 335 7.52 8.88 12.58
N ASP A 336 6.83 10.00 12.46
CA ASP A 336 7.21 11.08 11.54
C ASP A 336 8.60 11.63 11.86
N ALA A 337 8.91 11.85 13.14
CA ALA A 337 10.25 12.27 13.56
C ALA A 337 11.34 11.25 13.20
N VAL A 338 11.05 9.94 13.34
CA VAL A 338 11.95 8.87 12.92
C VAL A 338 12.16 8.88 11.40
N TYR A 339 11.08 9.02 10.61
CA TYR A 339 11.16 9.17 9.16
C TYR A 339 12.09 10.33 8.76
N GLU A 340 11.93 11.49 9.40
CA GLU A 340 12.76 12.67 9.14
C GLU A 340 14.22 12.46 9.50
N ARG A 341 14.52 11.66 10.54
CA ARG A 341 15.91 11.25 10.81
C ARG A 341 16.45 10.38 9.69
N TYR A 342 15.70 9.42 9.20
CA TYR A 342 16.15 8.56 8.09
C TYR A 342 16.36 9.36 6.79
N ALA A 343 15.47 10.31 6.49
CA ALA A 343 15.64 11.22 5.36
C ALA A 343 16.92 12.06 5.52
N ASN A 344 17.18 12.61 6.71
CA ASN A 344 18.40 13.35 6.99
C ASN A 344 19.68 12.50 6.92
N LEU A 345 19.61 11.23 7.34
CA LEU A 345 20.73 10.28 7.20
C LEU A 345 21.06 10.01 5.74
N THR A 346 20.06 10.07 4.87
CA THR A 346 20.12 9.66 3.46
C THR A 346 20.12 10.82 2.47
N ASP A 347 20.53 12.02 2.89
CA ASP A 347 20.59 13.23 2.05
C ASP A 347 19.24 13.58 1.39
N GLY A 348 18.16 13.46 2.15
CA GLY A 348 16.81 13.83 1.71
C GLY A 348 16.17 12.86 0.72
N ILE A 349 16.71 11.64 0.57
CA ILE A 349 16.02 10.58 -0.16
C ILE A 349 14.68 10.31 0.54
N LYS A 350 13.62 10.25 -0.26
CA LYS A 350 12.27 9.91 0.20
C LYS A 350 11.86 8.57 -0.42
N PRO A 351 11.53 7.55 0.38
CA PRO A 351 11.02 6.31 -0.17
C PRO A 351 9.66 6.52 -0.86
N PHE A 352 9.36 5.66 -1.84
CA PHE A 352 8.08 5.65 -2.58
C PHE A 352 7.70 7.01 -3.18
N ASP A 353 8.68 7.70 -3.79
CA ASP A 353 8.51 9.03 -4.41
C ASP A 353 7.97 10.12 -3.48
N GLY A 354 8.11 9.91 -2.17
CA GLY A 354 7.61 10.83 -1.14
C GLY A 354 6.14 10.61 -0.77
N ASP A 355 5.50 9.55 -1.26
CA ASP A 355 4.21 9.10 -0.74
C ASP A 355 4.31 8.83 0.77
N LYS A 356 3.23 9.14 1.48
CA LYS A 356 3.11 8.76 2.89
C LYS A 356 3.12 7.23 3.00
N ILE A 357 3.88 6.73 3.96
CA ILE A 357 3.96 5.29 4.23
C ILE A 357 2.76 4.88 5.08
N VAL A 358 1.90 4.04 4.51
CA VAL A 358 0.73 3.52 5.21
C VAL A 358 1.14 2.33 6.07
N ILE A 359 0.65 2.26 7.31
CA ILE A 359 0.85 1.15 8.24
C ILE A 359 -0.50 0.47 8.44
N LEU A 360 -0.61 -0.79 8.00
CA LEU A 360 -1.85 -1.57 8.03
C LEU A 360 -1.76 -2.75 8.99
N ASN A 361 -2.90 -3.08 9.59
CA ASN A 361 -3.08 -4.36 10.27
C ASN A 361 -3.68 -5.38 9.32
N ILE A 362 -3.13 -6.60 9.32
CA ILE A 362 -3.65 -7.71 8.53
C ILE A 362 -3.66 -9.04 9.28
N ASP A 363 -4.75 -9.78 9.09
CA ASP A 363 -4.91 -11.20 9.38
C ASP A 363 -4.29 -12.00 8.23
N ASN A 364 -3.46 -13.01 8.54
CA ASN A 364 -2.83 -13.96 7.59
C ASN A 364 -1.54 -13.47 6.90
N MET A 365 -0.52 -13.18 7.70
CA MET A 365 0.86 -12.99 7.24
C MET A 365 1.80 -13.99 7.94
N SER A 366 2.75 -14.55 7.19
CA SER A 366 3.76 -15.49 7.71
C SER A 366 4.76 -14.79 8.63
N TYR A 367 5.09 -13.53 8.32
CA TYR A 367 5.95 -12.68 9.13
C TYR A 367 5.17 -11.92 10.21
N HIS A 368 5.87 -11.43 11.23
CA HIS A 368 5.28 -10.55 12.24
C HIS A 368 4.92 -9.19 11.66
N MET A 369 5.84 -8.63 10.89
CA MET A 369 5.71 -7.36 10.18
C MET A 369 6.41 -7.49 8.82
N SER A 370 6.04 -6.64 7.87
CA SER A 370 6.71 -6.52 6.57
C SER A 370 6.79 -5.06 6.17
N SER A 371 7.92 -4.67 5.60
CA SER A 371 8.14 -3.36 5.02
C SER A 371 7.53 -3.23 3.62
N GLY A 372 7.43 -1.99 3.16
CA GLY A 372 6.80 -1.61 1.89
C GLY A 372 5.99 -0.33 2.06
N ASN A 373 5.26 0.05 1.02
CA ASN A 373 4.15 0.98 1.15
C ASN A 373 2.89 0.27 0.64
N PRO A 374 2.10 -0.34 1.54
CA PRO A 374 2.14 -0.18 3.01
C PRO A 374 3.20 -1.03 3.75
N ILE A 375 3.54 -0.61 4.98
CA ILE A 375 4.06 -1.47 6.04
C ILE A 375 2.91 -2.30 6.60
N LEU A 376 3.15 -3.59 6.79
CA LEU A 376 2.15 -4.54 7.24
C LEU A 376 2.49 -5.06 8.63
N SER A 377 1.50 -5.05 9.50
CA SER A 377 1.60 -5.55 10.86
C SER A 377 0.59 -6.67 11.06
N ARG A 378 1.04 -7.84 11.48
CA ARG A 378 0.13 -8.95 11.78
C ARG A 378 -0.78 -8.61 12.95
N ASP A 379 -1.99 -9.16 12.96
CA ASP A 379 -3.03 -8.93 13.98
C ASP A 379 -2.54 -9.06 15.44
N ASP A 380 -1.74 -10.09 15.74
CA ASP A 380 -1.18 -10.32 17.08
C ASP A 380 -0.19 -9.24 17.54
N ARG A 381 0.35 -8.43 16.63
CA ARG A 381 1.32 -7.37 16.93
C ARG A 381 0.71 -6.14 17.58
N ILE A 382 -0.61 -5.96 17.55
CA ILE A 382 -1.27 -4.83 18.20
C ILE A 382 -0.92 -4.76 19.69
N GLU A 383 -0.99 -5.88 20.41
CA GLU A 383 -0.66 -5.89 21.86
C GLU A 383 0.80 -5.56 22.12
N TYR A 384 1.71 -5.98 21.24
CA TYR A 384 3.14 -5.68 21.37
C TYR A 384 3.42 -4.20 21.14
N ILE A 385 2.82 -3.61 20.09
CA ILE A 385 2.96 -2.19 19.78
C ILE A 385 2.44 -1.37 20.98
N ILE A 386 1.22 -1.63 21.43
CA ILE A 386 0.63 -0.93 22.58
C ILE A 386 1.53 -1.08 23.82
N GLY A 387 2.00 -2.28 24.12
CA GLY A 387 2.88 -2.51 25.26
C GLY A 387 4.22 -1.77 25.19
N GLU A 388 4.80 -1.58 24.00
CA GLU A 388 6.01 -0.75 23.81
C GLU A 388 5.70 0.74 24.01
N LEU A 389 4.58 1.23 23.46
CA LEU A 389 4.14 2.61 23.64
C LEU A 389 3.89 2.93 25.12
N GLU A 390 3.15 2.07 25.84
CA GLU A 390 2.82 2.29 27.25
C GLU A 390 4.06 2.25 28.15
N LYS A 391 5.00 1.31 27.94
CA LYS A 391 6.25 1.21 28.71
C LYS A 391 7.09 2.49 28.66
N SER A 392 7.03 3.21 27.53
CA SER A 392 7.74 4.47 27.36
C SER A 392 6.91 5.71 27.71
N ASN A 393 5.66 5.55 28.15
CA ASN A 393 4.69 6.63 28.24
C ASN A 393 4.57 7.42 26.92
N TYR A 394 4.55 6.69 25.81
CA TYR A 394 4.46 7.20 24.43
C TYR A 394 5.65 8.10 24.04
N LYS A 395 6.79 7.96 24.72
CA LYS A 395 8.05 8.62 24.36
C LYS A 395 8.88 7.85 23.34
N ASN A 396 8.63 6.56 23.15
CA ASN A 396 9.26 5.77 22.10
C ASN A 396 8.17 5.23 21.16
N PRO A 397 8.37 5.26 19.83
CA PRO A 397 7.52 4.52 18.92
C PRO A 397 7.82 3.02 19.02
N SER A 398 7.00 2.18 18.38
CA SER A 398 7.29 0.74 18.34
C SER A 398 8.56 0.45 17.55
N TRP A 399 9.45 -0.37 18.13
CA TRP A 399 10.72 -0.74 17.50
C TRP A 399 10.50 -1.45 16.16
N GLY A 400 9.52 -2.36 16.10
CA GLY A 400 9.19 -3.08 14.87
C GLY A 400 8.79 -2.13 13.75
N LEU A 401 8.02 -1.07 14.05
CA LEU A 401 7.64 -0.08 13.05
C LEU A 401 8.82 0.80 12.61
N MET A 402 9.70 1.19 13.53
CA MET A 402 10.94 1.90 13.17
C MET A 402 11.83 1.07 12.25
N HIS A 403 11.94 -0.25 12.52
CA HIS A 403 12.67 -1.21 11.70
C HIS A 403 12.08 -1.31 10.28
N GLU A 404 10.77 -1.54 10.16
CA GLU A 404 10.12 -1.63 8.84
C GLU A 404 10.17 -0.30 8.07
N LEU A 405 10.12 0.86 8.75
CA LEU A 405 10.38 2.15 8.13
C LEU A 405 11.81 2.24 7.59
N GLY A 406 12.79 1.69 8.30
CA GLY A 406 14.20 1.65 7.87
C GLY A 406 14.37 0.91 6.54
N HIS A 407 13.72 -0.25 6.41
CA HIS A 407 13.65 -0.98 5.13
C HIS A 407 13.11 -0.13 3.98
N GLY A 408 12.14 0.74 4.25
CA GLY A 408 11.61 1.70 3.27
C GLY A 408 12.71 2.58 2.67
N PHE A 409 13.63 3.10 3.48
CA PHE A 409 14.76 3.91 2.98
C PHE A 409 15.83 3.05 2.31
N ILE A 410 16.02 1.81 2.76
CA ILE A 410 17.02 0.88 2.20
C ILE A 410 16.64 0.42 0.79
N ILE A 411 15.35 0.23 0.48
CA ILE A 411 14.89 -0.38 -0.77
C ILE A 411 15.47 0.30 -2.03
N GLY A 412 15.53 1.64 -2.03
CA GLY A 412 16.03 2.44 -3.15
C GLY A 412 17.56 2.47 -3.26
N MET A 413 18.26 2.02 -2.22
CA MET A 413 19.74 2.05 -2.13
C MET A 413 20.37 0.67 -1.92
N LYS A 414 19.58 -0.40 -1.89
CA LYS A 414 20.03 -1.79 -1.69
C LYS A 414 21.14 -2.22 -2.66
N HIS A 415 21.16 -1.63 -3.85
CA HIS A 415 22.14 -1.91 -4.90
C HIS A 415 23.55 -1.43 -4.58
N TYR A 416 23.76 -0.63 -3.53
CA TYR A 416 25.08 -0.10 -3.19
C TYR A 416 25.76 -0.89 -2.06
N PHE A 417 24.99 -1.41 -1.10
CA PHE A 417 25.56 -1.92 0.16
C PHE A 417 24.84 -3.10 0.81
N VAL A 418 23.75 -3.62 0.24
CA VAL A 418 23.05 -4.83 0.75
C VAL A 418 23.53 -6.05 -0.02
N PHE A 419 23.93 -7.11 0.67
CA PHE A 419 24.59 -8.28 0.10
C PHE A 419 23.83 -9.60 0.29
N GLY A 420 22.88 -9.68 1.23
CA GLY A 420 22.05 -10.84 1.53
C GLY A 420 20.83 -10.47 2.37
N ASP A 421 20.14 -11.47 2.93
CA ASP A 421 18.94 -11.23 3.73
C ASP A 421 19.28 -10.79 5.16
N GLY A 422 20.37 -11.33 5.74
CA GLY A 422 20.77 -11.05 7.12
C GLY A 422 21.34 -9.65 7.32
N ASP A 423 22.09 -9.15 6.34
CA ASP A 423 22.56 -7.77 6.38
C ASP A 423 21.47 -6.77 6.01
N ASN A 424 20.51 -7.11 5.15
CA ASN A 424 19.32 -6.30 4.90
C ASN A 424 18.56 -6.01 6.22
N GLU A 425 18.30 -7.04 7.03
CA GLU A 425 17.72 -6.86 8.37
C GLU A 425 18.61 -6.03 9.31
N SER A 426 19.93 -6.19 9.19
CA SER A 426 20.88 -5.42 10.01
C SER A 426 20.91 -3.93 9.65
N TRP A 427 20.70 -3.58 8.37
CA TRP A 427 20.61 -2.19 7.94
C TRP A 427 19.35 -1.52 8.47
N ALA A 428 18.21 -2.21 8.47
CA ALA A 428 16.96 -1.68 9.05
C ALA A 428 17.11 -1.40 10.55
N GLU A 429 17.75 -2.32 11.29
CA GLU A 429 18.10 -2.13 12.70
C GLU A 429 19.09 -0.97 12.89
N PHE A 430 20.05 -0.79 11.97
CA PHE A 430 21.03 0.29 12.02
C PHE A 430 20.38 1.67 11.86
N PHE A 431 19.39 1.78 10.98
CA PHE A 431 18.56 2.98 10.83
C PHE A 431 17.76 3.23 12.12
N ALA A 432 17.06 2.23 12.65
CA ALA A 432 16.32 2.37 13.91
C ALA A 432 17.22 2.84 15.07
N PHE A 433 18.42 2.29 15.16
CA PHE A 433 19.41 2.69 16.15
C PHE A 433 19.86 4.15 15.98
N TYR A 434 20.12 4.60 14.75
CA TYR A 434 20.44 5.99 14.46
C TYR A 434 19.35 6.96 14.94
N ALA A 435 18.09 6.68 14.60
CA ALA A 435 16.99 7.53 15.04
C ALA A 435 16.86 7.56 16.57
N CYS A 436 17.10 6.44 17.25
CA CYS A 436 17.12 6.43 18.71
C CYS A 436 18.19 7.37 19.29
N GLN A 437 19.40 7.38 18.72
CA GLN A 437 20.47 8.25 19.21
C GLN A 437 20.18 9.74 18.93
N GLU A 438 19.70 10.09 17.73
CA GLU A 438 19.44 11.49 17.37
C GLU A 438 18.18 12.09 18.02
N LEU A 439 17.23 11.25 18.46
CA LEU A 439 15.99 11.68 19.11
C LEU A 439 15.98 11.40 20.62
N GLU A 440 17.11 10.93 21.17
CA GLU A 440 17.24 10.56 22.59
C GLU A 440 16.17 9.54 23.05
N LEU A 441 15.80 8.62 22.15
CA LEU A 441 14.84 7.55 22.42
C LEU A 441 15.54 6.38 23.14
N GLN A 442 14.75 5.57 23.83
CA GLN A 442 15.25 4.32 24.39
C GLN A 442 15.54 3.33 23.26
N GLY A 443 16.82 3.11 22.99
CA GLY A 443 17.27 2.07 22.07
C GLY A 443 17.16 0.65 22.64
N LYS A 444 17.09 -0.34 21.76
CA LYS A 444 17.52 -1.71 22.08
C LYS A 444 19.03 -1.77 21.79
N GLU A 445 19.87 -2.05 22.78
CA GLU A 445 21.31 -2.30 22.57
C GLU A 445 21.72 -3.71 23.01
N PRO A 446 21.22 -4.82 22.44
CA PRO A 446 21.21 -6.03 23.24
C PRO A 446 22.47 -6.90 23.10
N VAL A 447 23.04 -7.15 21.91
CA VAL A 447 24.14 -8.16 21.76
C VAL A 447 25.08 -7.93 20.57
N TRP A 448 24.67 -7.20 19.53
CA TRP A 448 25.42 -7.16 18.26
C TRP A 448 26.84 -6.60 18.36
N LYS A 449 27.10 -5.61 19.24
CA LYS A 449 28.46 -5.05 19.43
C LYS A 449 29.42 -6.12 19.96
N GLU A 450 28.97 -6.93 20.91
CA GLU A 450 29.79 -8.00 21.49
C GLU A 450 30.00 -9.16 20.50
N ASN A 451 28.97 -9.51 19.72
CA ASN A 451 29.10 -10.52 18.66
C ASN A 451 30.09 -10.08 17.57
N ALA A 452 30.00 -8.83 17.13
CA ALA A 452 30.90 -8.27 16.13
C ALA A 452 32.34 -8.16 16.63
N LYS A 453 32.53 -7.78 17.90
CA LYS A 453 33.84 -7.80 18.54
C LYS A 453 34.41 -9.22 18.62
N SER A 454 33.62 -10.19 19.09
CA SER A 454 34.03 -11.60 19.17
C SER A 454 34.42 -12.17 17.80
N TYR A 455 33.65 -11.86 16.76
CA TYR A 455 33.98 -12.23 15.37
C TYR A 455 35.28 -11.57 14.89
N HIS A 456 35.48 -10.29 15.21
CA HIS A 456 36.72 -9.60 14.88
C HIS A 456 37.94 -10.20 15.59
N GLU A 457 37.80 -10.60 16.84
CA GLU A 457 38.88 -11.20 17.64
C GLU A 457 39.17 -12.66 17.22
N SER A 458 38.19 -13.39 16.68
CA SER A 458 38.35 -14.82 16.35
C SER A 458 39.29 -15.13 15.18
N GLY A 459 39.66 -14.15 14.36
CA GLY A 459 40.45 -14.40 13.15
C GLY A 459 39.62 -14.73 11.90
N GLU A 460 38.30 -14.92 12.03
CA GLU A 460 37.44 -15.40 10.93
C GLU A 460 37.35 -14.42 9.76
N ARG A 461 37.27 -14.97 8.53
CA ARG A 461 37.15 -14.22 7.27
C ARG A 461 36.07 -14.85 6.40
N ASP A 462 34.82 -14.61 6.76
CA ASP A 462 33.66 -15.26 6.14
C ASP A 462 32.59 -14.23 5.77
N PHE A 463 32.59 -13.84 4.50
CA PHE A 463 31.61 -12.92 3.94
C PHE A 463 30.21 -13.52 3.84
N GLU A 464 30.10 -14.83 3.60
CA GLU A 464 28.80 -15.50 3.55
C GLU A 464 28.13 -15.47 4.92
N ARG A 465 28.91 -15.62 5.99
CA ARG A 465 28.42 -15.43 7.35
C ARG A 465 27.97 -13.99 7.61
N ILE A 466 28.80 -12.99 7.26
CA ILE A 466 28.46 -11.57 7.50
C ILE A 466 27.17 -11.13 6.80
N LYS A 467 26.96 -11.54 5.56
CA LYS A 467 25.78 -11.09 4.79
C LYS A 467 24.49 -11.84 5.16
N ASN A 468 24.58 -13.01 5.80
CA ASN A 468 23.42 -13.86 6.10
C ASN A 468 23.11 -13.97 7.60
N GLU A 469 24.09 -13.81 8.48
CA GLU A 469 23.89 -13.88 9.93
C GLU A 469 23.32 -12.56 10.45
N LYS A 470 22.09 -12.63 10.98
CA LYS A 470 21.46 -11.50 11.65
C LYS A 470 22.40 -10.98 12.74
N TRP A 471 22.50 -9.66 12.89
CA TRP A 471 23.27 -8.94 13.92
C TRP A 471 24.75 -8.71 13.64
N LEU A 472 25.39 -9.52 12.80
CA LEU A 472 26.84 -9.39 12.58
C LEU A 472 27.17 -8.11 11.80
N MET A 473 26.40 -7.81 10.75
CA MET A 473 26.59 -6.58 9.96
C MET A 473 26.33 -5.31 10.79
N ILE A 474 25.25 -5.23 11.58
CA ILE A 474 24.98 -4.01 12.37
C ILE A 474 26.10 -3.73 13.38
N GLY A 475 26.69 -4.76 13.99
CA GLY A 475 27.86 -4.58 14.85
C GLY A 475 29.08 -4.09 14.06
N PHE A 476 29.35 -4.65 12.87
CA PHE A 476 30.38 -4.17 11.95
C PHE A 476 30.19 -2.68 11.61
N LEU A 477 28.96 -2.25 11.33
CA LEU A 477 28.63 -0.87 11.00
C LEU A 477 28.86 0.06 12.20
N ASN A 478 28.47 -0.39 13.40
CA ASN A 478 28.62 0.37 14.64
C ASN A 478 30.07 0.57 15.05
N HIS A 479 30.99 -0.33 14.70
CA HIS A 479 32.41 -0.10 14.91
C HIS A 479 32.89 1.20 14.24
N VAL A 480 32.35 1.49 13.05
CA VAL A 480 32.64 2.73 12.33
C VAL A 480 32.00 3.93 13.02
N VAL A 481 30.75 3.80 13.51
CA VAL A 481 30.07 4.87 14.27
C VAL A 481 30.82 5.21 15.54
N ASP A 482 31.24 4.20 16.31
CA ASP A 482 31.90 4.39 17.60
C ASP A 482 33.25 5.15 17.46
N GLU A 483 33.98 4.98 16.34
CA GLU A 483 35.28 5.63 16.09
C GLU A 483 35.19 6.91 15.24
N TYR A 484 34.32 6.94 14.21
CA TYR A 484 34.25 8.03 13.22
C TYR A 484 32.94 8.81 13.22
N GLY A 485 31.97 8.42 14.05
CA GLY A 485 30.68 9.09 14.19
C GLY A 485 29.74 8.94 12.98
N TRP A 486 28.50 9.36 13.17
CA TRP A 486 27.43 9.30 12.16
C TRP A 486 27.69 10.16 10.92
N ASP A 487 28.46 11.24 11.04
CA ASP A 487 28.80 12.12 9.92
C ASP A 487 29.47 11.36 8.77
N THR A 488 30.22 10.30 9.09
CA THR A 488 30.81 9.39 8.09
C THR A 488 29.73 8.71 7.24
N TYR A 489 28.69 8.17 7.87
CA TYR A 489 27.58 7.54 7.13
C TYR A 489 26.73 8.57 6.40
N LYS A 490 26.47 9.75 6.99
CA LYS A 490 25.76 10.85 6.33
C LYS A 490 26.44 11.25 5.00
N LYS A 491 27.77 11.41 5.01
CA LYS A 491 28.56 11.71 3.80
C LYS A 491 28.55 10.57 2.77
N MET A 492 28.66 9.32 3.23
CA MET A 492 28.58 8.16 2.33
C MET A 492 27.20 8.05 1.67
N PHE A 493 26.12 8.21 2.44
CA PHE A 493 24.77 8.17 1.89
C PHE A 493 24.48 9.35 0.95
N ALA A 494 25.04 10.54 1.19
CA ALA A 494 24.94 11.64 0.24
C ALA A 494 25.54 11.28 -1.14
N LYS A 495 26.62 10.51 -1.17
CA LYS A 495 27.19 9.98 -2.42
C LYS A 495 26.29 8.96 -3.10
N TYR A 496 25.61 8.10 -2.34
CA TYR A 496 24.61 7.20 -2.91
C TYR A 496 23.37 7.94 -3.41
N ALA A 497 22.91 8.96 -2.71
CA ALA A 497 21.80 9.80 -3.16
C ALA A 497 22.12 10.51 -4.48
N GLU A 498 23.34 11.03 -4.65
CA GLU A 498 23.84 11.58 -5.91
C GLU A 498 23.74 10.55 -7.05
N ARG A 499 24.25 9.33 -6.83
CA ARG A 499 24.21 8.23 -7.81
C ARG A 499 22.80 7.81 -8.19
N ILE A 500 21.88 7.76 -7.22
CA ILE A 500 20.46 7.49 -7.48
C ILE A 500 19.88 8.54 -8.42
N ARG A 501 20.14 9.84 -8.15
CA ARG A 501 19.65 10.95 -8.98
C ARG A 501 20.23 10.94 -10.40
N THR A 502 21.45 10.41 -10.59
CA THR A 502 22.09 10.29 -11.90
C THR A 502 21.89 8.93 -12.57
N ASN A 503 21.10 8.03 -11.98
CA ASN A 503 20.87 6.67 -12.45
C ASN A 503 22.17 5.83 -12.63
N ASP A 504 23.16 6.04 -11.75
CA ASP A 504 24.44 5.34 -11.73
C ASP A 504 24.46 4.26 -10.64
N CYS A 505 23.80 3.14 -10.94
CA CYS A 505 23.55 2.08 -9.97
C CYS A 505 24.21 0.76 -10.39
N PRO A 506 24.97 0.06 -9.51
CA PRO A 506 25.42 -1.30 -9.77
C PRO A 506 24.24 -2.26 -9.97
N GLU A 507 24.42 -3.30 -10.79
CA GLU A 507 23.42 -4.38 -10.82
C GLU A 507 23.39 -5.08 -9.45
N PHE A 508 22.20 -5.50 -9.01
CA PHE A 508 22.00 -6.03 -7.67
C PHE A 508 22.91 -7.24 -7.37
N HIS A 509 23.21 -8.07 -8.37
CA HIS A 509 24.04 -9.27 -8.24
C HIS A 509 25.55 -9.01 -8.33
N GLU A 510 26.01 -7.77 -8.59
CA GLU A 510 27.44 -7.42 -8.67
C GLU A 510 28.10 -7.24 -7.28
N THR A 511 28.04 -8.27 -6.43
CA THR A 511 28.54 -8.27 -5.03
C THR A 511 29.92 -7.63 -4.86
N ARG A 512 30.89 -7.99 -5.72
CA ARG A 512 32.26 -7.44 -5.66
C ARG A 512 32.28 -5.93 -5.94
N LYS A 513 31.50 -5.45 -6.91
CA LYS A 513 31.45 -4.03 -7.27
C LYS A 513 30.81 -3.22 -6.14
N LYS A 514 29.72 -3.73 -5.56
CA LYS A 514 29.08 -3.17 -4.36
C LYS A 514 30.05 -3.09 -3.18
N ALA A 515 30.78 -4.17 -2.88
CA ALA A 515 31.74 -4.20 -1.77
C ALA A 515 32.90 -3.20 -1.97
N ASN A 516 33.42 -3.08 -3.20
CA ASN A 516 34.44 -2.07 -3.53
C ASN A 516 33.89 -0.65 -3.41
N LEU A 517 32.70 -0.39 -3.93
CA LEU A 517 32.06 0.92 -3.82
C LEU A 517 31.83 1.29 -2.36
N PHE A 518 31.31 0.37 -1.55
CA PHE A 518 31.08 0.60 -0.13
C PHE A 518 32.37 0.97 0.62
N VAL A 519 33.46 0.22 0.42
CA VAL A 519 34.72 0.57 1.09
C VAL A 519 35.33 1.86 0.55
N GLU A 520 35.18 2.17 -0.74
CA GLU A 520 35.64 3.43 -1.34
C GLU A 520 34.91 4.63 -0.73
N GLU A 521 33.58 4.66 -0.82
CA GLU A 521 32.77 5.80 -0.36
C GLU A 521 32.88 5.99 1.16
N LEU A 522 32.90 4.90 1.94
CA LEU A 522 33.09 4.99 3.39
C LEU A 522 34.47 5.53 3.75
N SER A 523 35.52 5.12 3.02
CA SER A 523 36.89 5.58 3.27
C SER A 523 37.08 7.06 2.94
N LEU A 524 36.50 7.50 1.84
CA LEU A 524 36.50 8.92 1.44
C LEU A 524 35.70 9.77 2.43
N ALA A 525 34.55 9.27 2.90
CA ALA A 525 33.72 9.97 3.88
C ALA A 525 34.41 10.18 5.23
N ALA A 526 35.13 9.15 5.73
CA ALA A 526 35.84 9.22 7.00
C ALA A 526 37.24 9.87 6.90
N GLY A 527 37.80 9.98 5.68
CA GLY A 527 39.20 10.33 5.48
C GLY A 527 40.17 9.25 5.99
N ALA A 528 39.74 7.99 6.00
CA ALA A 528 40.54 6.86 6.51
C ALA A 528 40.36 5.62 5.62
N ASN A 529 41.43 4.87 5.40
CA ASN A 529 41.43 3.67 4.56
C ASN A 529 40.82 2.47 5.32
N PHE A 530 39.58 2.11 4.97
CA PHE A 530 38.88 0.93 5.51
C PHE A 530 39.19 -0.38 4.76
N TYR A 531 39.94 -0.35 3.65
CA TYR A 531 40.26 -1.57 2.89
C TYR A 531 40.81 -2.71 3.77
N PRO A 532 41.80 -2.47 4.66
CA PRO A 532 42.32 -3.54 5.52
C PRO A 532 41.26 -4.12 6.47
N TYR A 533 40.32 -3.29 6.93
CA TYR A 533 39.23 -3.72 7.82
C TYR A 533 38.22 -4.58 7.05
N PHE A 534 37.76 -4.14 5.89
CA PHE A 534 36.86 -4.94 5.04
C PHE A 534 37.49 -6.28 4.63
N ALA A 535 38.76 -6.27 4.20
CA ALA A 535 39.49 -7.49 3.86
C ALA A 535 39.70 -8.42 5.07
N ARG A 536 39.85 -7.86 6.28
CA ARG A 536 39.94 -8.62 7.53
C ARG A 536 38.61 -9.29 7.87
N TRP A 537 37.48 -8.69 7.54
CA TRP A 537 36.15 -9.29 7.70
C TRP A 537 35.79 -10.23 6.54
N GLY A 538 36.61 -10.33 5.49
CA GLY A 538 36.39 -11.27 4.39
C GLY A 538 35.57 -10.73 3.24
N PHE A 539 35.20 -9.43 3.24
CA PHE A 539 34.52 -8.80 2.11
C PHE A 539 35.31 -9.01 0.80
N PRO A 540 34.63 -9.20 -0.34
CA PRO A 540 35.28 -9.51 -1.62
C PRO A 540 35.89 -8.26 -2.30
N VAL A 541 36.65 -7.45 -1.57
CA VAL A 541 37.33 -6.25 -2.07
C VAL A 541 38.56 -6.62 -2.92
N ASN A 542 38.95 -5.75 -3.86
CA ASN A 542 40.03 -6.04 -4.81
C ASN A 542 41.23 -5.08 -4.73
N ARG A 543 42.35 -5.46 -5.33
CA ARG A 543 43.59 -4.67 -5.30
C ARG A 543 43.44 -3.26 -5.88
N PRO A 544 42.76 -3.01 -7.01
CA PRO A 544 42.50 -1.66 -7.50
C PRO A 544 41.90 -0.72 -6.46
N THR A 545 40.95 -1.20 -5.65
CA THR A 545 40.36 -0.42 -4.55
C THR A 545 41.40 -0.02 -3.51
N TYR A 546 42.28 -0.95 -3.11
CA TYR A 546 43.39 -0.64 -2.21
C TYR A 546 44.32 0.44 -2.79
N GLU A 547 44.70 0.35 -4.07
CA GLU A 547 45.59 1.32 -4.71
C GLU A 547 44.99 2.72 -4.75
N LYS A 548 43.67 2.84 -4.90
CA LYS A 548 42.96 4.12 -4.78
C LYS A 548 43.02 4.68 -3.37
N LEU A 549 42.89 3.84 -2.34
CA LEU A 549 42.72 4.28 -0.95
C LEU A 549 44.02 4.35 -0.13
N LYS A 550 45.13 3.81 -0.63
CA LYS A 550 46.41 3.71 0.12
C LYS A 550 47.02 5.05 0.54
N HIS A 551 46.57 6.16 -0.05
CA HIS A 551 47.02 7.50 0.31
C HIS A 551 46.34 8.03 1.59
N LEU A 552 45.23 7.43 2.02
CA LEU A 552 44.54 7.76 3.27
C LEU A 552 45.18 7.02 4.46
N PRO A 553 45.18 7.61 5.67
CA PRO A 553 45.64 6.93 6.87
C PRO A 553 44.79 5.68 7.15
N ARG A 554 45.40 4.63 7.68
CA ARG A 554 44.69 3.39 8.01
C ARG A 554 43.58 3.65 9.05
N ALA A 555 42.41 3.06 8.85
CA ALA A 555 41.32 3.17 9.81
C ALA A 555 41.66 2.52 11.17
N LYS A 556 41.47 3.25 12.26
CA LYS A 556 41.73 2.86 13.67
C LYS A 556 40.68 1.95 14.31
N LEU A 557 40.17 0.96 13.58
CA LEU A 557 39.20 0.00 14.12
C LEU A 557 39.90 -1.23 14.73
N PHE A 558 39.73 -1.45 16.04
CA PHE A 558 40.24 -2.61 16.80
C PHE A 558 41.75 -2.88 16.71
N TYR A 559 42.55 -1.87 16.34
CA TYR A 559 43.99 -1.98 16.46
C TYR A 559 44.40 -1.68 17.90
N PRO A 560 45.25 -2.49 18.55
CA PRO A 560 45.96 -2.01 19.73
C PRO A 560 46.71 -0.75 19.32
N LYS A 561 46.75 0.27 20.20
CA LYS A 561 47.42 1.57 20.02
C LYS A 561 48.95 1.49 19.70
N SER A 562 49.48 0.32 19.34
CA SER A 562 50.90 0.01 19.26
C SER A 562 51.31 -0.92 18.12
N SER A 563 50.54 -1.06 17.04
CA SER A 563 51.05 -1.70 15.81
C SER A 563 51.76 -0.66 14.94
N PRO A 564 53.07 -0.79 14.65
CA PRO A 564 53.81 0.18 13.85
C PRO A 564 53.25 0.28 12.42
N GLU A 565 53.32 1.49 11.87
CA GLU A 565 52.80 1.93 10.56
C GLU A 565 53.27 1.09 9.37
#